data_AF-A0A379SML3-F1
#
_entry.id   AF-A0A379SML3-F1
#
_cell.length_a   1.000
_cell.length_b   1.000
_cell.length_c   1.000
_cell.angle_alpha   90.00
_cell.angle_beta   90.00
_cell.angle_gamma   90.00
#
_symmetry.space_group_name_H-M   'P 1'
#
loop_
_entity.id
_entity.type
_entity.pdbx_description
1 polymer ?
#
loop_
_entity_poly.entity_id
_entity_poly.type
_entity_poly.pdbx_seq_one_letter_code
_entity_poly.pdbx_strand_id
1 'polypeptide(L)' 'MKISDGNWLIQPGLNLIHPVQVFDVEQQGNEMVVYAAPRDVRERTWQLDTPLFTLRFFSAAGRRDRRTDGALPGRFG' A
#
# COMPACT_ATOMS: atom_id res chain seq x y z
N MET A 1 -5.15 18.70 -4.08
CA MET A 1 -5.30 18.60 -2.62
C MET A 1 -4.05 19.16 -1.97
N LYS A 2 -4.16 20.07 -0.99
CA LYS A 2 -3.01 20.55 -0.20
C LYS A 2 -3.06 19.88 1.17
N ILE A 3 -1.94 19.27 1.58
CA ILE A 3 -1.83 18.52 2.84
C ILE A 3 -0.85 19.23 3.77
N SER A 4 0.30 19.67 3.25
CA SER A 4 1.24 20.53 3.96
C SER A 4 0.90 22.01 3.81
N ASP A 5 1.36 22.82 4.75
CA ASP A 5 1.41 24.27 4.69
C ASP A 5 2.89 24.72 4.75
N GLY A 6 3.51 24.82 3.57
CA GLY A 6 4.96 24.95 3.46
C GLY A 6 5.70 23.68 3.89
N ASN A 7 6.95 23.82 4.33
CA ASN A 7 7.79 22.70 4.76
C ASN A 7 7.55 22.28 6.23
N TRP A 8 7.06 23.20 7.05
CA TRP A 8 7.10 23.09 8.51
C TRP A 8 5.75 22.84 9.15
N LEU A 9 4.64 23.13 8.44
CA LEU A 9 3.29 23.04 8.97
C LEU A 9 2.43 22.09 8.14
N ILE A 10 1.33 21.69 8.77
CA ILE A 10 0.26 20.88 8.18
C ILE A 10 -0.97 21.77 8.10
N GLN A 11 -1.82 21.57 7.08
CA GLN A 11 -3.05 22.34 6.94
C GLN A 11 -3.96 22.19 8.18
N PRO A 12 -4.63 23.27 8.63
CA PRO A 12 -5.52 23.22 9.79
C PRO A 12 -6.62 22.16 9.65
N GLY A 13 -6.88 21.44 10.75
CA GLY A 13 -7.91 20.40 10.80
C GLY A 13 -7.49 19.04 10.23
N LEU A 14 -6.23 18.87 9.79
CA LEU A 14 -5.70 17.58 9.37
C LEU A 14 -4.88 16.93 10.48
N ASN A 15 -5.20 15.66 10.78
CA ASN A 15 -4.36 14.78 11.59
C ASN A 15 -3.72 13.75 10.66
N LEU A 16 -2.40 13.67 10.66
CA LEU A 16 -1.65 12.77 9.78
C LEU A 16 -1.10 11.58 10.57
N ILE A 17 -1.15 10.41 9.93
CA ILE A 17 -0.44 9.21 10.36
C ILE A 17 0.36 8.72 9.15
N HIS A 18 1.59 8.25 9.40
CA HIS A 18 2.51 7.82 8.34
C HIS A 18 3.08 6.45 8.68
N PRO A 19 3.29 5.53 7.72
CA PRO A 19 3.97 4.26 8.00
C PRO A 19 5.47 4.50 8.22
N VAL A 20 5.90 4.65 9.48
CA VAL A 20 7.29 4.99 9.83
C VAL A 20 8.13 3.78 10.23
N GLN A 21 7.50 2.70 10.71
CA GLN A 21 8.21 1.52 11.19
C GLN A 21 7.57 0.24 10.68
N VAL A 22 8.38 -0.66 10.11
CA VAL A 22 7.93 -2.01 9.75
C VAL A 22 7.73 -2.81 11.03
N PHE A 23 6.52 -3.33 11.19
CA PHE A 23 6.15 -4.23 12.28
C PHE A 23 6.35 -5.69 11.87
N ASP A 24 5.82 -6.06 10.69
CA ASP A 24 5.93 -7.41 10.16
C ASP A 24 5.87 -7.43 8.63
N VAL A 25 6.39 -8.50 8.03
CA VAL A 25 6.41 -8.73 6.59
C VAL A 25 5.98 -10.16 6.28
N GLU A 26 4.88 -10.29 5.55
CA GLU A 26 4.34 -11.57 5.11
C GLU A 26 4.49 -11.74 3.59
N GLN A 27 4.88 -12.94 3.17
CA GLN A 27 4.79 -13.34 1.77
C GLN A 27 3.48 -14.10 1.53
N GLN A 28 2.60 -13.54 0.69
CA GLN A 28 1.32 -14.14 0.32
C GLN A 28 1.36 -14.53 -1.15
N GLY A 29 1.80 -15.76 -1.43
CA GLY A 29 1.99 -16.26 -2.80
C GLY A 29 3.05 -15.45 -3.54
N ASN A 30 2.64 -14.72 -4.58
CA ASN A 30 3.52 -13.86 -5.38
C ASN A 30 3.42 -12.38 -5.01
N GLU A 31 2.94 -12.11 -3.80
CA GLU A 31 2.71 -10.78 -3.25
C GLU A 31 3.42 -10.65 -1.92
N MET A 32 3.81 -9.42 -1.59
CA MET A 32 4.43 -9.08 -0.32
C MET A 32 3.51 -8.13 0.43
N VAL A 33 3.16 -8.49 1.67
CA VAL A 33 2.34 -7.67 2.57
C VAL A 33 3.24 -7.15 3.67
N VAL A 34 3.28 -5.83 3.84
CA VAL A 34 4.06 -5.16 4.89
C VAL A 34 3.09 -4.50 5.85
N TYR A 35 3.20 -4.86 7.12
CA TYR A 35 2.50 -4.21 8.22
C TYR A 35 3.40 -3.12 8.78
N ALA A 36 2.96 -1.86 8.72
CA ALA A 36 3.76 -0.72 9.16
C ALA A 36 3.01 0.15 10.17
N ALA A 37 3.65 0.42 11.31
CA ALA A 37 3.11 1.24 12.39
C ALA A 37 3.49 2.73 12.22
N PRO A 38 2.69 3.65 12.79
CA PRO A 38 2.92 5.09 12.74
C PRO A 38 3.84 5.63 13.84
N ARG A 39 4.32 4.74 14.70
CA ARG A 39 5.25 5.03 15.79
C ARG A 39 6.12 3.81 16.04
N ASP A 40 7.04 3.94 16.98
CA ASP A 40 7.83 2.80 17.44
C ASP A 40 6.97 1.79 18.20
N VAL A 41 6.99 0.54 17.73
CA VAL A 41 6.22 -0.60 18.25
C VAL A 41 7.12 -1.80 18.60
N ARG A 42 8.43 -1.57 18.80
CA ARG A 42 9.38 -2.64 19.15
C ARG A 42 9.05 -3.28 20.50
N GLU A 43 8.65 -2.49 21.48
CA GLU A 43 8.22 -3.02 22.78
C GLU A 43 6.74 -3.42 22.74
N ARG A 44 6.43 -4.53 23.42
CA ARG A 44 5.07 -5.11 23.42
C ARG A 44 4.00 -4.14 23.94
N THR A 45 4.36 -3.28 24.88
CA THR A 45 3.46 -2.25 25.43
C THR A 45 2.94 -1.28 24.36
N TRP A 46 3.73 -1.03 23.31
CA TRP A 46 3.40 -0.07 22.26
C TRP A 46 2.64 -0.66 21.06
N GLN A 47 2.46 -1.98 21.03
CA GLN A 47 1.81 -2.70 19.92
C GLN A 47 0.27 -2.60 19.94
N LEU A 48 -0.31 -1.99 20.97
CA LEU A 48 -1.76 -1.78 21.10
C LEU A 48 -2.12 -0.28 21.05
N ASP A 49 -3.40 0.02 20.83
CA ASP A 49 -3.93 1.39 20.71
C ASP A 49 -3.20 2.25 19.67
N THR A 50 -2.79 1.65 18.56
CA THR A 50 -2.14 2.34 17.44
C THR A 50 -2.69 1.82 16.10
N PRO A 51 -2.96 2.69 15.11
CA PRO A 51 -3.36 2.22 13.79
C PRO A 51 -2.20 1.49 13.10
N LEU A 52 -2.52 0.62 12.14
CA LEU A 52 -1.53 -0.18 11.41
C LEU A 52 -1.81 -0.11 9.90
N PHE A 53 -0.81 0.30 9.13
CA PHE A 53 -0.88 0.30 7.67
C PHE A 53 -0.63 -1.11 7.14
N THR A 54 -1.40 -1.50 6.13
CA THR A 54 -1.19 -2.76 5.39
C THR A 54 -0.82 -2.41 3.95
N LEU A 55 0.46 -2.52 3.61
CA LEU A 55 0.97 -2.24 2.27
C LEU A 55 1.11 -3.55 1.50
N ARG A 56 0.35 -3.70 0.42
CA ARG A 56 0.40 -4.88 -0.45
C ARG A 56 1.11 -4.55 -1.75
N PHE A 57 2.26 -5.17 -1.96
CA PHE A 57 3.03 -5.08 -3.19
C PHE A 57 2.77 -6.31 -4.06
N PHE A 58 2.36 -6.06 -5.30
CA PHE A 58 2.17 -7.09 -6.31
C PHE A 58 2.65 -6.57 -7.66
N SER A 59 3.11 -7.47 -8.53
CA SER A 59 3.52 -7.12 -9.88
C SER A 59 2.40 -7.42 -10.87
N ALA A 60 1.93 -6.40 -11.60
CA ALA A 60 0.90 -6.54 -12.62
C ALA A 60 1.45 -7.07 -13.96
N ALA A 61 2.76 -6.96 -14.20
CA ALA A 61 3.39 -7.28 -15.48
C ALA A 61 3.34 -8.78 -15.85
N GLY A 62 3.10 -9.67 -14.88
CA GLY A 62 2.84 -11.10 -15.13
C GLY A 62 1.36 -11.44 -15.40
N ARG A 63 0.44 -10.48 -15.24
CA ARG A 63 -0.99 -10.63 -15.46
C ARG A 63 -1.40 -9.82 -16.68
N ARG A 64 -0.86 -10.18 -17.86
CA ARG A 64 -1.61 -9.94 -19.09
C ARG A 64 -2.90 -10.73 -18.96
N ASP A 65 -3.99 -10.00 -18.76
CA ASP A 65 -5.33 -10.55 -18.81
C ASP A 65 -5.49 -11.29 -20.14
N ARG A 66 -5.58 -12.62 -20.10
CA ARG A 66 -5.82 -13.44 -21.28
C ARG A 66 -7.24 -13.26 -21.82
N ARG A 67 -8.05 -12.34 -21.28
CA ARG A 67 -9.41 -12.01 -21.78
C ARG A 67 -9.46 -10.98 -22.90
N THR A 68 -8.37 -10.28 -23.26
CA THR A 68 -8.44 -9.27 -24.35
C THR A 68 -7.95 -9.75 -25.72
N ASP A 69 -7.65 -11.05 -25.90
CA ASP A 69 -7.31 -11.64 -27.21
C ASP A 69 -8.44 -12.53 -27.76
N GLY A 70 -9.69 -12.18 -27.45
CA GLY A 70 -10.88 -12.98 -27.77
C GLY A 70 -11.94 -12.25 -28.57
N ALA A 71 -11.60 -11.31 -29.46
CA ALA A 71 -12.58 -10.75 -30.41
C ALA A 71 -11.93 -10.00 -31.58
N LEU A 72 -11.47 -10.72 -32.61
CA LEU A 72 -11.58 -10.25 -33.99
C LEU A 72 -11.85 -11.44 -34.91
N PRO A 73 -13.11 -11.65 -35.36
CA PRO A 73 -13.41 -12.62 -36.40
C PRO A 73 -13.15 -12.02 -37.78
N GLY A 74 -12.44 -12.78 -38.63
CA GLY A 74 -12.59 -12.75 -40.09
C GLY A 74 -12.09 -11.52 -40.85
N ARG A 75 -10.93 -11.64 -41.49
CA ARG A 75 -10.73 -11.09 -42.84
C ARG A 75 -10.38 -12.24 -43.78
N PHE A 76 -11.36 -12.58 -44.63
CA PHE A 76 -11.19 -13.45 -45.79
C PHE A 76 -10.15 -12.85 -46.75
N GLY A 77 -9.44 -13.74 -47.45
CA GLY A 77 -8.67 -13.44 -48.65
C GLY A 77 -9.53 -13.34 -49.90
#